data_AF-A0A1H0AGE2-F1
#
_entry.id   AF-A0A1H0AGE2-F1
#
_cell.length_a   1.000
_cell.length_b   1.000
_cell.length_c   1.000
_cell.angle_alpha   90.00
_cell.angle_beta   90.00
_cell.angle_gamma   90.00
#
_symmetry.space_group_name_H-M   'P 1'
#
loop_
_entity.id
_entity.type
_entity.pdbx_description
1 polymer ?
#
loop_
_entity_poly.entity_id
_entity_poly.type
_entity_poly.pdbx_seq_one_letter_code
_entity_poly.pdbx_strand_id
1 'polypeptide(L)'
;MKSIPRTRLAFAAVITTTTLLVAGCGDDTPASNAVDATPAPSEATPSETTPSESTPAAPEPVPLTDHVVDALPGFTADGVATLTDLKAFAREHEKTVQELKDSGMLEAASLSFQPSGGEGFAMSIAASYASPEQAEAEAARLFAANSEPDPGTVVTPLELAGIPGGQAIQMTGKEGGLAFTGTEVVFVDGAVMHEVFAFAQDPLLSVEDVLAAATAVYEAVAGHPVG
;
A
#
# COMPACT_ATOMS: atom_id res chain seq x y z
N MET A 1 -32.54 22.79 -10.27
CA MET A 1 -31.59 22.12 -9.35
C MET A 1 -30.25 22.82 -9.51
N LYS A 2 -29.79 23.51 -8.47
CA LYS A 2 -28.49 24.20 -8.48
C LYS A 2 -27.43 23.14 -8.20
N SER A 3 -26.50 22.96 -9.15
CA SER A 3 -25.28 22.17 -8.97
C SER A 3 -24.51 22.77 -7.80
N ILE A 4 -24.38 22.00 -6.71
CA ILE A 4 -23.43 22.32 -5.64
C ILE A 4 -22.04 22.05 -6.24
N PRO A 5 -21.10 23.01 -6.20
CA PRO A 5 -19.77 22.78 -6.73
C PRO A 5 -19.13 21.64 -5.94
N ARG A 6 -18.51 20.69 -6.66
CA ARG A 6 -17.62 19.66 -6.10
C ARG A 6 -16.47 20.38 -5.40
N THR A 7 -16.66 20.73 -4.13
CA THR A 7 -15.57 21.16 -3.26
C THR A 7 -14.72 19.92 -3.08
N ARG A 8 -13.63 19.85 -3.85
CA ARG A 8 -12.57 18.88 -3.65
C ARG A 8 -12.13 19.04 -2.19
N LEU A 9 -12.36 18.04 -1.36
CA LEU A 9 -11.58 17.88 -0.14
C LEU A 9 -10.16 17.59 -0.61
N ALA A 10 -9.39 18.67 -0.81
CA ALA A 10 -7.96 18.58 -0.99
C ALA A 10 -7.41 18.22 0.39
N PHE A 11 -7.13 16.93 0.60
CA PHE A 11 -6.23 16.50 1.67
C PHE A 11 -4.83 16.99 1.30
N ALA A 12 -4.54 18.23 1.68
CA ALA A 12 -3.24 18.85 1.51
C ALA A 12 -2.27 18.25 2.52
N ALA A 13 -1.57 17.18 2.14
CA ALA A 13 -0.46 16.65 2.91
C ALA A 13 0.65 17.71 3.03
N VAL A 14 0.87 18.23 4.25
CA VAL A 14 1.96 19.14 4.57
C VAL A 14 3.26 18.35 4.63
N ILE A 15 4.11 18.51 3.62
CA ILE A 15 5.44 17.89 3.57
C ILE A 15 6.37 18.59 4.57
N THR A 16 6.68 17.93 5.68
CA THR A 16 7.79 18.32 6.57
C THR A 16 9.00 17.44 6.27
N THR A 17 9.91 17.93 5.43
CA THR A 17 11.16 17.23 5.08
C THR A 17 12.12 17.27 6.28
N THR A 18 12.29 16.14 6.96
CA THR A 18 13.34 15.98 7.99
C THR A 18 14.53 15.27 7.36
N THR A 19 15.57 16.04 7.01
CA THR A 19 16.84 15.51 6.49
C THR A 19 17.69 14.97 7.64
N LEU A 20 17.84 13.65 7.75
CA LEU A 20 18.86 13.04 8.62
C LEU A 20 20.17 12.91 7.85
N LEU A 21 21.17 13.73 8.21
CA LEU A 21 22.56 13.55 7.81
C LEU A 21 23.21 12.48 8.69
N VAL A 22 23.59 11.35 8.10
CA VAL A 22 24.54 10.41 8.73
C VAL A 22 25.90 10.62 8.07
N ALA A 23 26.79 11.31 8.78
CA ALA A 23 28.22 11.33 8.49
C ALA A 23 28.92 10.30 9.38
N GLY A 24 29.53 9.29 8.77
CA GLY A 24 30.39 8.32 9.44
C GLY A 24 31.65 8.10 8.60
N CYS A 25 32.76 8.67 9.06
CA CYS A 25 34.10 8.54 8.49
C CYS A 25 34.83 7.29 9.02
N GLY A 26 35.80 6.82 8.22
CA GLY A 26 37.03 6.17 8.67
C GLY A 26 37.11 4.68 8.29
N ASP A 27 38.26 4.13 7.89
CA ASP A 27 39.57 4.66 7.53
C ASP A 27 40.37 3.50 6.87
N ASP A 28 41.50 3.82 6.27
CA ASP A 28 42.33 3.02 5.36
C ASP A 28 43.01 1.72 5.87
N THR A 29 43.16 0.78 4.91
CA THR A 29 44.15 -0.33 4.64
C THR A 29 45.59 -0.14 5.24
N PRO A 30 46.55 -1.13 5.35
CA PRO A 30 46.73 -2.38 4.56
C PRO A 30 47.47 -3.62 5.18
N ALA A 31 47.63 -4.66 4.33
CA ALA A 31 48.83 -5.54 4.15
C ALA A 31 48.86 -7.01 4.65
N SER A 32 48.96 -7.91 3.65
CA SER A 32 49.92 -9.04 3.47
C SER A 32 50.08 -10.13 4.54
N ASN A 33 49.85 -11.40 4.17
CA ASN A 33 50.93 -12.39 4.02
C ASN A 33 50.46 -13.69 3.37
N ALA A 34 51.30 -14.18 2.46
CA ALA A 34 51.22 -15.50 1.86
C ALA A 34 51.63 -16.59 2.87
N VAL A 35 50.99 -17.75 2.82
CA VAL A 35 51.62 -19.02 3.18
C VAL A 35 51.07 -20.15 2.31
N ASP A 36 52.03 -20.77 1.64
CA ASP A 36 51.97 -21.99 0.87
C ASP A 36 51.71 -23.20 1.79
N ALA A 37 50.77 -24.07 1.41
CA ALA A 37 50.63 -25.40 1.99
C ALA A 37 49.97 -26.36 0.98
N THR A 38 50.79 -27.31 0.53
CA THR A 38 50.52 -28.45 -0.36
C THR A 38 49.36 -29.34 0.12
N PRO A 39 48.54 -29.93 -0.78
CA PRO A 39 47.42 -30.80 -0.40
C PRO A 39 47.87 -32.26 -0.20
N ALA A 40 47.28 -32.96 0.77
CA ALA A 40 47.32 -34.41 0.90
C ALA A 40 45.97 -35.01 0.42
N PRO A 41 45.96 -36.21 -0.21
CA PRO A 41 44.72 -36.85 -0.63
C PRO A 41 44.17 -37.73 0.50
N SER A 42 42.86 -37.71 0.75
CA SER A 42 42.19 -38.76 1.51
C SER A 42 40.74 -38.94 1.08
N GLU A 43 40.52 -40.12 0.51
CA GLU A 43 39.38 -41.03 0.65
C GLU A 43 37.97 -40.51 0.32
N ALA A 44 37.44 -41.04 -0.78
CA ALA A 44 36.07 -40.85 -1.23
C ALA A 44 35.08 -41.64 -0.35
N THR A 45 34.26 -40.92 0.40
CA THR A 45 33.03 -41.40 1.03
C THR A 45 31.95 -41.59 -0.05
N PRO A 46 31.17 -42.70 -0.06
CA PRO A 46 30.07 -42.84 -1.01
C PRO A 46 28.97 -41.83 -0.66
N SER A 47 28.66 -40.93 -1.59
CA SER A 47 27.55 -39.98 -1.45
C SER A 47 26.22 -40.72 -1.45
N GLU A 48 25.59 -40.76 -0.29
CA GLU A 48 24.18 -41.10 -0.13
C GLU A 48 23.36 -40.12 -0.98
N THR A 49 22.63 -40.64 -1.97
CA THR A 49 21.81 -39.80 -2.86
C THR A 49 20.53 -39.45 -2.12
N THR A 50 20.54 -38.32 -1.41
CA THR A 50 19.33 -37.74 -0.82
C THR A 50 18.30 -37.52 -1.92
N PRO A 51 17.02 -37.93 -1.74
CA PRO A 51 15.98 -37.65 -2.72
C PRO A 51 15.88 -36.14 -2.91
N SER A 52 15.96 -35.67 -4.16
CA SER A 52 15.67 -34.26 -4.47
C SER A 52 14.24 -33.95 -4.05
N GLU A 53 14.13 -33.24 -2.94
CA GLU A 53 12.91 -32.59 -2.52
C GLU A 53 12.45 -31.70 -3.69
N SER A 54 11.25 -31.95 -4.20
CA SER A 54 10.71 -31.18 -5.32
C SER A 54 10.47 -29.76 -4.82
N THR A 55 11.27 -28.81 -5.30
CA THR A 55 11.06 -27.39 -5.01
C THR A 55 9.63 -27.01 -5.42
N PRO A 56 8.82 -26.43 -4.52
CA PRO A 56 7.50 -25.93 -4.89
C PRO A 56 7.62 -24.97 -6.08
N ALA A 57 6.71 -25.10 -7.05
CA ALA A 57 6.66 -24.16 -8.17
C ALA A 57 6.40 -22.75 -7.63
N ALA A 58 7.07 -21.75 -8.21
CA ALA A 58 6.80 -20.36 -7.89
C ALA A 58 5.34 -20.02 -8.23
N PRO A 59 4.66 -19.20 -7.41
CA PRO A 59 3.29 -18.77 -7.68
C PRO A 59 3.22 -18.01 -9.01
N GLU A 60 2.10 -18.16 -9.72
CA GLU A 60 1.86 -17.44 -10.97
C GLU A 60 1.69 -15.94 -10.70
N PRO A 61 2.22 -15.07 -11.58
CA PRO A 61 1.99 -13.63 -11.45
C PRO A 61 0.51 -13.26 -11.62
N VAL A 62 0.06 -12.30 -10.82
CA VAL A 62 -1.29 -11.72 -10.89
C VAL A 62 -1.21 -10.27 -11.38
N PRO A 63 -2.15 -9.82 -12.23
CA PRO A 63 -2.12 -8.45 -12.74
C PRO A 63 -2.40 -7.45 -11.61
N LEU A 64 -1.77 -6.26 -11.66
CA LEU A 64 -1.94 -5.24 -10.61
C LEU A 64 -3.41 -4.79 -10.40
N THR A 65 -4.28 -4.95 -11.40
CA THR A 65 -5.71 -4.66 -11.25
C THR A 65 -6.43 -5.62 -10.29
N ASP A 66 -5.91 -6.84 -10.09
CA ASP A 66 -6.50 -7.83 -9.18
C ASP A 66 -6.09 -7.57 -7.72
N HIS A 67 -5.17 -6.62 -7.49
CA HIS A 67 -4.79 -6.12 -6.17
C HIS A 67 -5.73 -5.02 -5.65
N VAL A 68 -6.75 -4.64 -6.41
CA VAL A 68 -7.71 -3.57 -6.09
C VAL A 68 -9.02 -4.19 -5.62
N VAL A 69 -9.62 -3.65 -4.55
CA VAL A 69 -10.99 -4.01 -4.16
C VAL A 69 -11.92 -3.67 -5.33
N ASP A 70 -12.72 -4.62 -5.80
CA ASP A 70 -13.65 -4.43 -6.92
C ASP A 70 -15.11 -4.24 -6.48
N ALA A 71 -15.43 -4.59 -5.24
CA ALA A 71 -16.76 -4.48 -4.65
C ALA A 71 -16.70 -4.01 -3.21
N LEU A 72 -17.51 -2.99 -2.89
CA LEU A 72 -17.68 -2.46 -1.54
C LEU A 72 -19.17 -2.30 -1.22
N PRO A 73 -19.71 -3.02 -0.22
CA PRO A 73 -21.12 -2.92 0.17
C PRO A 73 -21.56 -1.48 0.43
N GLY A 74 -22.73 -1.10 -0.10
CA GLY A 74 -23.25 0.27 -0.01
C GLY A 74 -22.73 1.22 -1.08
N PHE A 75 -21.69 0.83 -1.83
CA PHE A 75 -21.10 1.63 -2.88
C PHE A 75 -21.25 0.99 -4.26
N THR A 76 -21.22 1.83 -5.30
CA THR A 76 -21.16 1.42 -6.71
C THR A 76 -19.80 1.80 -7.27
N ALA A 77 -19.11 0.83 -7.88
CA ALA A 77 -17.86 1.08 -8.59
C ALA A 77 -18.09 2.00 -9.81
N ASP A 78 -17.19 2.96 -10.02
CA ASP A 78 -17.18 3.85 -11.18
C ASP A 78 -16.43 3.20 -12.35
N GLY A 79 -16.89 2.02 -12.77
CA GLY A 79 -16.30 1.24 -13.85
C GLY A 79 -15.58 -0.02 -13.37
N VAL A 80 -14.39 -0.26 -13.91
CA VAL A 80 -13.52 -1.41 -13.60
C VAL A 80 -12.15 -0.89 -13.19
N ALA A 81 -11.41 -1.65 -12.39
CA ALA A 81 -10.04 -1.30 -12.07
C ALA A 81 -9.20 -1.18 -13.34
N THR A 82 -8.42 -0.10 -13.44
CA THR A 82 -7.55 0.13 -14.59
C THR A 82 -6.14 0.48 -14.14
N LEU A 83 -5.15 -0.03 -14.89
CA LEU A 83 -3.79 0.50 -14.81
C LEU A 83 -3.78 1.97 -15.23
N THR A 84 -3.18 2.78 -14.38
CA THR A 84 -3.07 4.22 -14.51
C THR A 84 -1.60 4.57 -14.63
N ASP A 85 -1.23 5.25 -15.72
CA ASP A 85 0.14 5.74 -15.87
C ASP A 85 0.47 6.82 -14.81
N LEU A 86 1.75 7.00 -14.51
CA LEU A 86 2.19 7.96 -13.48
C LEU A 86 1.68 9.39 -13.71
N LYS A 87 1.45 9.80 -14.96
CA LYS A 87 0.95 11.16 -15.26
C LYS A 87 -0.54 11.29 -14.95
N ALA A 88 -1.33 10.28 -15.29
CA ALA A 88 -2.73 10.21 -14.94
C ALA A 88 -2.91 10.11 -13.43
N PHE A 89 -2.14 9.25 -12.76
CA PHE A 89 -2.14 9.09 -11.32
C PHE A 89 -1.74 10.39 -10.60
N ALA A 90 -0.64 11.02 -11.02
CA ALA A 90 -0.21 12.31 -10.48
C ALA A 90 -1.32 13.38 -10.56
N ARG A 91 -2.03 13.45 -11.68
CA ARG A 91 -3.13 14.41 -11.87
C ARG A 91 -4.32 14.11 -10.95
N GLU A 92 -4.65 12.85 -10.74
CA GLU A 92 -5.78 12.42 -9.91
C GLU A 92 -5.52 12.64 -8.43
N HIS A 93 -4.30 12.38 -7.98
CA HIS A 93 -3.89 12.44 -6.57
C HIS A 93 -3.14 13.73 -6.20
N GLU A 94 -3.23 14.77 -7.05
CA GLU A 94 -2.61 16.09 -6.84
C GLU A 94 -1.10 16.04 -6.55
N LYS A 95 -0.40 15.07 -7.15
CA LYS A 95 1.06 14.91 -7.11
C LYS A 95 1.69 15.34 -8.43
N THR A 96 3.01 15.44 -8.45
CA THR A 96 3.81 15.53 -9.68
C THR A 96 4.35 14.16 -10.08
N VAL A 97 4.60 13.97 -11.37
CA VAL A 97 5.26 12.75 -11.86
C VAL A 97 6.65 12.57 -11.24
N GLN A 98 7.34 13.66 -10.90
CA GLN A 98 8.65 13.58 -10.27
C GLN A 98 8.55 13.05 -8.84
N GLU A 99 7.58 13.52 -8.05
CA GLU A 99 7.35 13.00 -6.69
C GLU A 99 7.04 11.50 -6.69
N LEU A 100 6.26 11.02 -7.66
CA LEU A 100 5.99 9.58 -7.80
C LEU A 100 7.24 8.78 -8.16
N LYS A 101 8.10 9.33 -9.03
CA LYS A 101 9.37 8.68 -9.36
C LYS A 101 10.34 8.68 -8.20
N ASP A 102 10.39 9.77 -7.44
CA ASP A 102 11.26 9.91 -6.28
C ASP A 102 10.83 8.99 -5.14
N SER A 103 9.53 8.67 -5.02
CA SER A 103 9.04 7.63 -4.11
C SER A 103 9.32 6.20 -4.60
N GLY A 104 9.74 6.04 -5.87
CA GLY A 104 10.01 4.74 -6.47
C GLY A 104 8.78 4.05 -7.06
N MET A 105 7.64 4.76 -7.18
CA MET A 105 6.43 4.22 -7.79
C MET A 105 6.64 3.98 -9.28
N LEU A 106 6.23 2.81 -9.75
CA LEU A 106 6.37 2.38 -11.15
C LEU A 106 5.05 2.52 -11.89
N GLU A 107 3.96 2.02 -11.30
CA GLU A 107 2.60 2.04 -11.83
C GLU A 107 1.59 1.88 -10.69
N ALA A 108 0.32 2.20 -10.97
CA ALA A 108 -0.78 1.90 -10.07
C ALA A 108 -1.98 1.38 -10.84
N ALA A 109 -2.78 0.57 -10.17
CA ALA A 109 -4.18 0.37 -10.49
C ALA A 109 -5.05 1.08 -9.44
N SER A 110 -6.17 1.65 -9.88
CA SER A 110 -7.15 2.23 -8.97
C SER A 110 -8.57 1.95 -9.42
N LEU A 111 -9.48 1.94 -8.45
CA LEU A 111 -10.92 1.94 -8.68
C LEU A 111 -11.59 2.89 -7.69
N SER A 112 -12.39 3.80 -8.22
CA SER A 112 -13.22 4.71 -7.42
C SER A 112 -14.62 4.15 -7.24
N PHE A 113 -15.25 4.53 -6.14
CA PHE A 113 -16.58 4.12 -5.75
C PHE A 113 -17.40 5.33 -5.30
N GLN A 114 -18.70 5.28 -5.57
CA GLN A 114 -19.66 6.28 -5.10
C GLN A 114 -20.70 5.61 -4.22
N PRO A 115 -21.10 6.23 -3.09
CA PRO A 115 -22.13 5.64 -2.25
C PRO A 115 -23.46 5.61 -3.01
N SER A 116 -24.24 4.54 -2.83
CA SER A 116 -25.52 4.32 -3.53
C SER A 116 -26.62 5.30 -3.09
N GLY A 117 -26.39 6.06 -2.03
CA GLY A 117 -27.20 7.20 -1.60
C GLY A 117 -26.35 8.18 -0.77
N GLY A 118 -26.81 9.42 -0.61
CA GLY A 118 -26.12 10.43 0.21
C GLY A 118 -24.79 10.95 -0.37
N GLU A 119 -23.97 11.52 0.51
CA GLU A 119 -22.67 12.10 0.18
C GLU A 119 -21.53 11.20 0.66
N GLY A 120 -20.45 11.13 -0.13
CA GLY A 120 -19.27 10.33 0.19
C GLY A 120 -18.48 9.94 -1.06
N PHE A 121 -17.35 9.25 -0.85
CA PHE A 121 -16.56 8.60 -1.88
C PHE A 121 -15.78 7.43 -1.26
N ALA A 122 -15.39 6.46 -2.07
CA ALA A 122 -14.34 5.52 -1.69
C ALA A 122 -13.41 5.26 -2.87
N MET A 123 -12.20 4.79 -2.59
CA MET A 123 -11.22 4.37 -3.59
C MET A 123 -10.43 3.18 -3.06
N SER A 124 -10.03 2.30 -3.97
CA SER A 124 -9.00 1.31 -3.74
C SER A 124 -7.86 1.53 -4.72
N ILE A 125 -6.63 1.46 -4.22
CA ILE A 125 -5.40 1.68 -4.97
C ILE A 125 -4.46 0.52 -4.68
N ALA A 126 -3.82 0.00 -5.73
CA ALA A 126 -2.66 -0.86 -5.64
C ALA A 126 -1.53 -0.20 -6.44
N ALA A 127 -0.40 0.07 -5.81
CA ALA A 127 0.74 0.74 -6.43
C ALA A 127 1.98 -0.14 -6.30
N SER A 128 2.67 -0.37 -7.42
CA SER A 128 3.93 -1.10 -7.44
C SER A 128 5.11 -0.16 -7.30
N TYR A 129 6.10 -0.59 -6.51
CA TYR A 129 7.32 0.15 -6.20
C TYR A 129 8.55 -0.63 -6.65
N ALA A 130 9.69 0.06 -6.76
CA ALA A 130 10.94 -0.59 -7.14
C ALA A 130 11.50 -1.51 -6.04
N SER A 131 11.08 -1.36 -4.79
CA SER A 131 11.44 -2.26 -3.70
C SER A 131 10.35 -2.34 -2.60
N PRO A 132 10.34 -3.42 -1.79
CA PRO A 132 9.46 -3.53 -0.63
C PRO A 132 9.62 -2.37 0.36
N GLU A 133 10.85 -1.92 0.60
CA GLU A 133 11.13 -0.83 1.55
C GLU A 133 10.50 0.49 1.08
N GLN A 134 10.38 0.72 -0.23
CA GLN A 134 9.72 1.90 -0.78
C GLN A 134 8.19 1.80 -0.64
N ALA A 135 7.62 0.61 -0.85
CA ALA A 135 6.20 0.37 -0.62
C ALA A 135 5.84 0.56 0.86
N GLU A 136 6.66 0.03 1.78
CA GLU A 136 6.52 0.21 3.24
C GLU A 136 6.64 1.69 3.64
N ALA A 137 7.61 2.41 3.08
CA ALA A 137 7.79 3.83 3.36
C ALA A 137 6.59 4.67 2.91
N GLU A 138 6.01 4.38 1.73
CA GLU A 138 4.80 5.07 1.29
C GLU A 138 3.59 4.69 2.12
N ALA A 139 3.41 3.40 2.45
CA ALA A 139 2.32 2.93 3.30
C ALA A 139 2.32 3.65 4.66
N ALA A 140 3.49 3.71 5.32
CA ALA A 140 3.66 4.42 6.58
C ALA A 140 3.41 5.93 6.43
N ARG A 141 3.84 6.54 5.31
CA ARG A 141 3.60 7.96 5.03
C ARG A 141 2.12 8.26 4.83
N LEU A 142 1.39 7.44 4.06
CA LEU A 142 -0.05 7.59 3.82
C LEU A 142 -0.83 7.44 5.12
N PHE A 143 -0.59 6.35 5.84
CA PHE A 143 -1.25 6.09 7.12
C PHE A 143 -1.02 7.23 8.12
N ALA A 144 0.22 7.73 8.23
CA ALA A 144 0.53 8.86 9.10
C ALA A 144 -0.22 10.13 8.69
N ALA A 145 -0.24 10.46 7.39
CA ALA A 145 -0.89 11.66 6.87
C ALA A 145 -2.41 11.66 7.13
N ASN A 146 -3.06 10.52 6.95
CA ASN A 146 -4.51 10.39 7.11
C ASN A 146 -4.92 10.11 8.58
N SER A 147 -3.98 9.70 9.43
CA SER A 147 -4.20 9.57 10.88
C SER A 147 -4.18 10.90 11.63
N GLU A 148 -3.76 12.00 10.99
CA GLU A 148 -3.80 13.34 11.58
C GLU A 148 -5.24 13.86 11.58
N PRO A 149 -5.86 14.11 12.75
CA PRO A 149 -7.25 14.53 12.80
C PRO A 149 -7.42 15.98 12.34
N ASP A 150 -8.28 16.18 11.36
CA ASP A 150 -8.80 17.50 11.03
C ASP A 150 -9.66 18.07 12.17
N PRO A 151 -9.78 19.42 12.30
CA PRO A 151 -10.66 20.03 13.29
C PRO A 151 -12.11 19.53 13.17
N GLY A 152 -12.59 18.86 14.23
CA GLY A 152 -13.95 18.31 14.26
C GLY A 152 -14.05 16.84 13.86
N THR A 153 -12.92 16.19 13.56
CA THR A 153 -12.81 14.75 13.30
C THR A 153 -12.12 14.05 14.47
N VAL A 154 -12.56 12.84 14.78
CA VAL A 154 -11.93 11.91 15.72
C VAL A 154 -11.37 10.74 14.91
N VAL A 155 -10.07 10.51 15.03
CA VAL A 155 -9.39 9.37 14.43
C VAL A 155 -9.17 8.30 15.50
N THR A 156 -9.58 7.08 15.21
CA THR A 156 -9.45 5.91 16.10
C THR A 156 -8.73 4.80 15.36
N PRO A 157 -7.56 4.33 15.84
CA PRO A 157 -6.92 3.13 15.29
C PRO A 157 -7.83 1.91 15.38
N LEU A 158 -7.81 1.08 14.34
CA LEU A 158 -8.57 -0.16 14.27
C LEU A 158 -7.63 -1.37 14.29
N GLU A 159 -8.09 -2.47 14.88
CA GLU A 159 -7.42 -3.76 14.71
C GLU A 159 -7.77 -4.34 13.33
N LEU A 160 -6.74 -4.66 12.55
CA LEU A 160 -6.88 -5.30 11.24
C LEU A 160 -6.45 -6.76 11.34
N ALA A 161 -7.43 -7.65 11.41
CA ALA A 161 -7.17 -9.08 11.48
C ALA A 161 -6.85 -9.65 10.09
N GLY A 162 -5.90 -10.58 10.04
CA GLY A 162 -5.61 -11.37 8.82
C GLY A 162 -4.63 -10.74 7.84
N ILE A 163 -4.22 -9.48 8.04
CA ILE A 163 -3.22 -8.80 7.18
C ILE A 163 -1.97 -8.46 8.03
N PRO A 164 -0.88 -9.24 7.91
CA PRO A 164 0.36 -8.98 8.62
C PRO A 164 0.91 -7.57 8.34
N GLY A 165 1.13 -6.78 9.39
CA GLY A 165 1.69 -5.43 9.27
C GLY A 165 0.74 -4.38 8.69
N GLY A 166 -0.50 -4.75 8.32
CA GLY A 166 -1.49 -3.81 7.86
C GLY A 166 -1.96 -2.87 8.96
N GLN A 167 -2.35 -1.66 8.56
CA GLN A 167 -2.76 -0.57 9.45
C GLN A 167 -4.14 -0.08 9.04
N ALA A 168 -4.98 0.26 10.03
CA ALA A 168 -6.31 0.76 9.76
C ALA A 168 -6.73 1.83 10.78
N ILE A 169 -7.53 2.80 10.32
CA ILE A 169 -8.14 3.84 11.15
C ILE A 169 -9.61 4.01 10.79
N GLN A 170 -10.40 4.39 11.79
CA GLN A 170 -11.72 4.98 11.62
C GLN A 170 -11.62 6.49 11.85
N MET A 171 -12.23 7.26 10.95
CA MET A 171 -12.45 8.68 11.11
C MET A 171 -13.93 8.91 11.38
N THR A 172 -14.29 9.71 12.37
CA THR A 172 -15.68 10.13 12.59
C THR A 172 -15.75 11.63 12.80
N GLY A 173 -16.75 12.29 12.21
CA GLY A 173 -16.80 13.75 12.27
C GLY A 173 -18.15 14.31 11.87
N LYS A 174 -18.21 15.64 11.78
CA LYS A 174 -19.37 16.33 11.24
C LYS A 174 -18.97 17.40 10.23
N GLU A 175 -19.61 17.37 9.06
CA GLU A 175 -19.47 18.39 8.03
C GLU A 175 -20.86 18.91 7.66
N GLY A 176 -21.03 20.24 7.61
CA GLY A 176 -22.34 20.83 7.29
C GLY A 176 -23.48 20.46 8.24
N GLY A 177 -23.18 19.94 9.44
CA GLY A 177 -24.15 19.42 10.40
C GLY A 177 -24.56 17.95 10.19
N LEU A 178 -24.05 17.30 9.15
CA LEU A 178 -24.21 15.88 8.89
C LEU A 178 -23.06 15.09 9.52
N ALA A 179 -23.35 13.90 10.04
CA ALA A 179 -22.33 13.00 10.56
C ALA A 179 -21.72 12.17 9.44
N PHE A 180 -20.41 11.96 9.50
CA PHE A 180 -19.66 11.17 8.54
C PHE A 180 -18.77 10.17 9.26
N THR A 181 -18.61 9.00 8.62
CA THR A 181 -17.61 8.00 8.96
C THR A 181 -16.67 7.83 7.77
N GLY A 182 -15.38 7.79 8.08
CA GLY A 182 -14.32 7.37 7.19
C GLY A 182 -13.63 6.11 7.72
N THR A 183 -13.06 5.34 6.83
CA THR A 183 -12.20 4.20 7.14
C THR A 183 -11.09 4.14 6.12
N GLU A 184 -9.88 3.94 6.59
CA GLU A 184 -8.72 3.69 5.77
C GLU A 184 -8.07 2.39 6.20
N VAL A 185 -7.62 1.61 5.23
CA VAL A 185 -6.78 0.43 5.40
C VAL A 185 -5.59 0.56 4.47
N VAL A 186 -4.39 0.40 5.00
CA VAL A 186 -3.14 0.41 4.25
C VAL A 186 -2.33 -0.83 4.61
N PHE A 187 -1.80 -1.53 3.61
CA PHE A 187 -0.89 -2.65 3.83
C PHE A 187 0.08 -2.82 2.65
N VAL A 188 1.08 -3.66 2.85
CA VAL A 188 2.11 -3.97 1.83
C VAL A 188 2.20 -5.47 1.62
N ASP A 189 2.31 -5.88 0.37
CA ASP A 189 2.68 -7.23 -0.04
C ASP A 189 3.86 -7.18 -1.01
N GLY A 190 5.04 -7.60 -0.55
CA GLY A 190 6.27 -7.44 -1.31
C GLY A 190 6.52 -5.97 -1.68
N ALA A 191 6.58 -5.68 -2.98
CA ALA A 191 6.78 -4.32 -3.50
C ALA A 191 5.47 -3.62 -3.92
N VAL A 192 4.31 -4.14 -3.48
CA VAL A 192 3.01 -3.55 -3.76
C VAL A 192 2.44 -2.93 -2.49
N MET A 193 2.10 -1.65 -2.55
CA MET A 193 1.33 -0.96 -1.52
C MET A 193 -0.14 -0.96 -1.90
N HIS A 194 -0.99 -1.29 -0.93
CA HIS A 194 -2.44 -1.29 -1.07
C HIS A 194 -3.06 -0.24 -0.16
N GLU A 195 -4.03 0.49 -0.69
CA GLU A 195 -4.88 1.42 0.06
C GLU A 195 -6.35 1.14 -0.25
N VAL A 196 -7.16 1.12 0.79
CA VAL A 196 -8.62 1.21 0.68
C VAL A 196 -9.05 2.36 1.57
N PHE A 197 -9.54 3.44 0.96
CA PHE A 197 -10.05 4.60 1.65
C PHE A 197 -11.53 4.78 1.33
N ALA A 198 -12.37 4.88 2.35
CA ALA A 198 -13.79 5.13 2.19
C ALA A 198 -14.26 6.20 3.17
N PHE A 199 -15.10 7.12 2.71
CA PHE A 199 -15.69 8.17 3.53
C PHE A 199 -17.11 8.44 3.06
N ALA A 200 -18.09 8.35 3.95
CA ALA A 200 -19.47 8.65 3.60
C ALA A 200 -20.29 9.13 4.80
N GLN A 201 -21.41 9.77 4.49
CA GLN A 201 -22.38 10.19 5.49
C GLN A 201 -22.90 8.97 6.27
N ASP A 202 -23.02 9.09 7.59
CA ASP A 202 -23.58 8.00 8.40
C ASP A 202 -25.05 7.72 8.06
N PRO A 203 -25.48 6.44 8.05
CA PRO A 203 -24.73 5.22 8.33
C PRO A 203 -24.31 4.47 7.04
N LEU A 204 -23.99 5.18 5.96
CA LEU A 204 -23.80 4.57 4.64
C LEU A 204 -22.52 3.74 4.52
N LEU A 205 -21.53 4.01 5.38
CA LEU A 205 -20.28 3.28 5.44
C LEU A 205 -20.29 2.28 6.60
N SER A 206 -20.02 1.02 6.29
CA SER A 206 -19.74 -0.03 7.27
C SER A 206 -18.23 -0.21 7.38
N VAL A 207 -17.67 0.08 8.55
CA VAL A 207 -16.24 -0.12 8.83
C VAL A 207 -15.87 -1.59 8.63
N GLU A 208 -16.70 -2.50 9.11
CA GLU A 208 -16.48 -3.95 9.00
C GLU A 208 -16.39 -4.41 7.54
N ASP A 209 -17.24 -3.86 6.66
CA ASP A 209 -17.22 -4.20 5.23
C ASP A 209 -15.95 -3.71 4.54
N VAL A 210 -15.41 -2.55 4.93
CA VAL A 210 -14.12 -2.04 4.41
C VAL A 210 -12.97 -2.94 4.84
N LEU A 211 -12.91 -3.32 6.13
CA LEU A 211 -11.88 -4.22 6.64
C LEU A 211 -11.95 -5.59 5.94
N ALA A 212 -13.16 -6.14 5.80
CA ALA A 212 -13.38 -7.43 5.13
C ALA A 212 -12.98 -7.40 3.65
N ALA A 213 -13.28 -6.31 2.93
CA ALA A 213 -12.87 -6.15 1.54
C ALA A 213 -11.35 -6.10 1.39
N ALA A 214 -10.65 -5.37 2.27
CA ALA A 214 -9.19 -5.32 2.27
C ALA A 214 -8.57 -6.70 2.58
N THR A 215 -9.11 -7.43 3.57
CA THR A 215 -8.64 -8.78 3.90
C THR A 215 -8.86 -9.75 2.74
N ALA A 216 -10.00 -9.68 2.05
CA ALA A 216 -10.28 -10.55 0.90
C ALA A 216 -9.29 -10.34 -0.25
N VAL A 217 -8.91 -9.08 -0.52
CA VAL A 217 -7.86 -8.77 -1.51
C VAL A 217 -6.53 -9.35 -1.07
N TYR A 218 -6.12 -9.13 0.19
CA TYR A 218 -4.86 -9.67 0.70
C TYR A 218 -4.82 -11.21 0.57
N GLU A 219 -5.86 -11.92 0.99
CA GLU A 219 -5.94 -13.38 0.87
C GLU A 219 -5.85 -13.88 -0.58
N ALA A 220 -6.31 -13.09 -1.55
CA ALA A 220 -6.27 -13.45 -2.96
C ALA A 220 -4.91 -13.25 -3.62
N VAL A 221 -4.14 -12.24 -3.19
CA VAL A 221 -2.89 -11.84 -3.87
C VAL A 221 -1.63 -12.12 -3.08
N ALA A 222 -1.72 -12.36 -1.77
CA ALA A 222 -0.56 -12.46 -0.88
C ALA A 222 0.49 -13.44 -1.39
N GLY A 223 1.71 -12.94 -1.60
CA GLY A 223 2.86 -13.73 -2.03
C GLY A 223 2.88 -14.08 -3.52
N HIS A 224 1.92 -13.59 -4.30
CA HIS A 224 1.98 -13.65 -5.76
C HIS A 224 2.79 -12.47 -6.32
N PRO A 225 3.69 -12.69 -7.29
CA PRO A 225 4.35 -11.57 -7.97
C PRO A 225 3.36 -10.80 -8.84
N VAL A 226 3.64 -9.52 -9.09
CA VAL A 226 2.86 -8.73 -10.06
C VAL A 226 3.25 -9.15 -11.49
N GLY A 227 2.25 -9.36 -12.36
CA GLY A 227 2.37 -9.80 -13.75
C GLY A 227 2.17 -8.72 -14.81
#